data_AF-A0AAN1WKN7-F1
#
_entry.id   AF-A0AAN1WKN7-F1
#
_cell.length_a   1.000
_cell.length_b   1.000
_cell.length_c   1.000
_cell.angle_alpha   90.00
_cell.angle_beta   90.00
_cell.angle_gamma   90.00
#
_symmetry.space_group_name_H-M   'P 1'
#
loop_
_entity.id
_entity.type
_entity.pdbx_description
1 polymer ?
#
loop_
_entity_poly.entity_id
_entity_poly.type
_entity_poly.pdbx_seq_one_letter_code
_entity_poly.pdbx_strand_id
1 'polypeptide(L)'
;MYRDNPKILKLLQIGKPQASDLFPWRIYATELNFDDADIDDLIAVLTCEELNSAPSQSTEVWAALHAWRALGHLKTPKAIAPMISIFDRLCDDEWALDDLPFVFAAIGEPAIAPLSQFLQSPEHEEFAYALAASALTQIALQKTSLRAHILDIFSHYVQSPQETAYSFNGLLISNLIDLEAVELIEHIRSTYERKCVDESVCGDIEDVEIKLGLRAERDTERASLAQMLFNLAEGGTANDIRSQHNLSSPGLPYQRDAAKAGRNDPCPCGSGKKYKKCCNQ
;
A
#
# COMPACT_ATOMS: atom_id res chain seq x y z
N MET A 1 -25.50 -14.81 -7.05
CA MET A 1 -26.17 -13.51 -7.25
C MET A 1 -25.68 -12.85 -8.53
N TYR A 2 -24.36 -12.73 -8.72
CA TYR A 2 -23.79 -12.03 -9.88
C TYR A 2 -23.85 -12.75 -11.26
N ARG A 3 -24.20 -14.05 -11.32
CA ARG A 3 -24.11 -14.86 -12.57
C ARG A 3 -25.12 -14.45 -13.65
N ASP A 4 -26.18 -13.74 -13.28
CA ASP A 4 -27.20 -13.25 -14.22
C ASP A 4 -26.96 -11.78 -14.63
N ASN A 5 -25.96 -11.11 -14.05
CA ASN A 5 -25.64 -9.72 -14.37
C ASN A 5 -24.73 -9.64 -15.61
N PRO A 6 -25.22 -9.09 -16.74
CA PRO A 6 -24.44 -9.06 -17.99
C PRO A 6 -23.19 -8.18 -17.90
N LYS A 7 -23.17 -7.16 -17.03
CA LYS A 7 -21.98 -6.32 -16.81
C LYS A 7 -20.90 -7.11 -16.06
N ILE A 8 -21.30 -7.92 -15.08
CA ILE A 8 -20.36 -8.81 -14.38
C ILE A 8 -19.83 -9.89 -15.32
N LEU A 9 -20.67 -10.51 -16.15
CA LEU A 9 -20.20 -11.52 -17.10
C LEU A 9 -19.15 -10.95 -18.08
N LYS A 10 -19.27 -9.67 -18.48
CA LYS A 10 -18.23 -8.97 -19.24
C LYS A 10 -16.97 -8.74 -18.41
N LEU A 11 -17.12 -8.32 -17.16
CA LEU A 11 -15.99 -8.12 -16.23
C LEU A 11 -15.14 -9.39 -16.07
N LEU A 12 -15.78 -10.57 -15.96
CA LEU A 12 -15.09 -11.87 -15.84
C LEU A 12 -14.27 -12.25 -17.09
N GLN A 13 -14.50 -11.58 -18.23
CA GLN A 13 -13.82 -11.84 -19.49
C GLN A 13 -12.64 -10.89 -19.76
N ILE A 14 -12.44 -9.84 -18.97
CA ILE A 14 -11.37 -8.86 -19.21
C ILE A 14 -9.99 -9.50 -19.06
N GLY A 15 -9.81 -10.34 -18.03
CA GLY A 15 -8.52 -10.96 -17.73
C GLY A 15 -7.49 -9.96 -17.23
N LYS A 16 -6.21 -10.17 -17.51
CA LYS A 16 -5.14 -9.33 -16.96
C LYS A 16 -5.24 -7.88 -17.45
N PRO A 17 -5.18 -6.86 -16.56
CA PRO A 17 -5.13 -5.46 -16.96
C PRO A 17 -3.99 -5.17 -17.94
N GLN A 18 -4.30 -4.44 -19.01
CA GLN A 18 -3.33 -3.96 -19.99
C GLN A 18 -2.76 -2.60 -19.56
N ALA A 19 -1.67 -2.15 -20.20
CA ALA A 19 -1.06 -0.86 -19.90
C ALA A 19 -2.02 0.34 -20.13
N SER A 20 -3.01 0.19 -21.01
CA SER A 20 -4.11 1.15 -21.21
C SER A 20 -5.06 1.24 -20.02
N ASP A 21 -5.07 0.24 -19.16
CA ASP A 21 -6.00 0.07 -18.04
C ASP A 21 -5.38 0.55 -16.73
N LEU A 22 -4.26 1.26 -16.78
CA LEU A 22 -3.68 1.95 -15.65
C LEU A 22 -4.57 3.12 -15.23
N PHE A 23 -4.41 3.58 -13.98
CA PHE A 23 -5.19 4.68 -13.41
C PHE A 23 -5.30 5.87 -14.39
N PRO A 24 -6.50 6.47 -14.60
CA PRO A 24 -7.68 6.45 -13.74
C PRO A 24 -8.76 5.41 -14.10
N TRP A 25 -8.39 4.24 -14.63
CA TRP A 25 -9.29 3.08 -14.73
C TRP A 25 -10.62 3.36 -15.46
N ARG A 26 -10.57 4.11 -16.57
CA ARG A 26 -11.77 4.66 -17.22
C ARG A 26 -12.75 3.60 -17.75
N ILE A 27 -12.29 2.38 -18.01
CA ILE A 27 -13.08 1.30 -18.61
C ILE A 27 -14.32 0.93 -17.77
N TYR A 28 -14.23 0.98 -16.43
CA TYR A 28 -15.34 0.58 -15.55
C TYR A 28 -16.50 1.58 -15.58
N ALA A 29 -16.16 2.85 -15.76
CA ALA A 29 -17.12 3.95 -15.87
C ALA A 29 -17.74 4.06 -17.27
N THR A 30 -16.94 3.81 -18.30
CA THR A 30 -17.29 4.19 -19.69
C THR A 30 -17.73 3.00 -20.53
N GLU A 31 -17.07 1.85 -20.42
CA GLU A 31 -17.36 0.68 -21.26
C GLU A 31 -18.31 -0.29 -20.57
N LEU A 32 -18.06 -0.58 -19.28
CA LEU A 32 -18.96 -1.44 -18.50
C LEU A 32 -20.15 -0.66 -17.92
N ASN A 33 -19.98 0.64 -17.69
CA ASN A 33 -21.02 1.56 -17.21
C ASN A 33 -21.72 1.00 -15.94
N PHE A 34 -20.93 0.62 -14.94
CA PHE A 34 -21.45 0.20 -13.64
C PHE A 34 -22.16 1.35 -12.93
N ASP A 35 -23.22 1.03 -12.20
CA ASP A 35 -24.00 1.97 -11.40
C ASP A 35 -24.36 1.36 -10.03
N ASP A 36 -25.16 2.07 -9.24
CA ASP A 36 -25.51 1.68 -7.87
C ASP A 36 -26.21 0.31 -7.78
N ALA A 37 -26.89 -0.14 -8.85
CA ALA A 37 -27.57 -1.43 -8.86
C ALA A 37 -26.59 -2.61 -8.95
N ASP A 38 -25.36 -2.37 -9.41
CA ASP A 38 -24.33 -3.40 -9.57
C ASP A 38 -23.46 -3.60 -8.32
N ILE A 39 -23.60 -2.73 -7.30
CA ILE A 39 -22.72 -2.72 -6.12
C ILE A 39 -22.70 -4.07 -5.42
N ASP A 40 -23.87 -4.66 -5.15
CA ASP A 40 -23.96 -5.91 -4.39
C ASP A 40 -23.37 -7.10 -5.18
N ASP A 41 -23.51 -7.09 -6.51
CA ASP A 41 -22.89 -8.09 -7.38
C ASP A 41 -21.37 -7.92 -7.46
N LEU A 42 -20.87 -6.67 -7.54
CA LEU A 42 -19.43 -6.38 -7.51
C LEU A 42 -18.80 -6.78 -6.17
N ILE A 43 -19.48 -6.53 -5.05
CA ILE A 43 -19.05 -7.02 -3.73
C ILE A 43 -19.04 -8.54 -3.71
N ALA A 44 -20.07 -9.19 -4.26
CA ALA A 44 -20.10 -10.65 -4.33
C ALA A 44 -18.97 -11.23 -5.18
N VAL A 45 -18.57 -10.57 -6.27
CA VAL A 45 -17.38 -10.96 -7.07
C VAL A 45 -16.09 -10.78 -6.28
N LEU A 46 -15.92 -9.62 -5.63
CA LEU A 46 -14.74 -9.26 -4.84
C LEU A 46 -14.42 -10.31 -3.76
N THR A 47 -15.46 -10.80 -3.08
CA THR A 47 -15.32 -11.74 -1.95
C THR A 47 -15.55 -13.21 -2.34
N CYS A 48 -15.70 -13.53 -3.63
CA CYS A 48 -15.96 -14.90 -4.09
C CYS A 48 -14.69 -15.75 -4.00
N GLU A 49 -14.68 -16.76 -3.12
CA GLU A 49 -13.53 -17.64 -2.93
C GLU A 49 -13.18 -18.43 -4.20
N GLU A 50 -14.20 -18.85 -4.97
CA GLU A 50 -14.00 -19.60 -6.21
C GLU A 50 -13.30 -18.77 -7.29
N LEU A 51 -13.63 -17.48 -7.40
CA LEU A 51 -12.97 -16.58 -8.34
C LEU A 51 -11.57 -16.20 -7.86
N ASN A 52 -11.41 -15.93 -6.57
CA ASN A 52 -10.12 -15.59 -5.97
C ASN A 52 -9.12 -16.75 -6.03
N SER A 53 -9.60 -17.99 -6.07
CA SER A 53 -8.77 -19.20 -6.19
C SER A 53 -8.77 -19.79 -7.60
N ALA A 54 -9.24 -19.02 -8.59
CA ALA A 54 -9.28 -19.49 -9.98
C ALA A 54 -7.86 -19.75 -10.51
N PRO A 55 -7.69 -20.69 -11.47
CA PRO A 55 -6.39 -20.97 -12.07
C PRO A 55 -5.77 -19.69 -12.65
N SER A 56 -4.46 -19.51 -12.50
CA SER A 56 -3.73 -18.32 -12.96
C SER A 56 -3.82 -18.06 -14.47
N GLN A 57 -4.16 -19.10 -15.26
CA GLN A 57 -4.40 -19.01 -16.70
C GLN A 57 -5.83 -18.58 -17.07
N SER A 58 -6.76 -18.58 -16.11
CA SER A 58 -8.14 -18.14 -16.30
C SER A 58 -8.21 -16.61 -16.29
N THR A 59 -9.18 -16.04 -17.00
CA THR A 59 -9.49 -14.61 -16.87
C THR A 59 -10.17 -14.30 -15.53
N GLU A 60 -10.82 -15.28 -14.93
CA GLU A 60 -11.59 -15.14 -13.68
C GLU A 60 -10.72 -14.78 -12.48
N VAL A 61 -9.44 -15.18 -12.46
CA VAL A 61 -8.51 -14.83 -11.37
C VAL A 61 -8.31 -13.32 -11.23
N TRP A 62 -8.60 -12.55 -12.29
CA TRP A 62 -8.51 -11.09 -12.30
C TRP A 62 -9.81 -10.40 -11.85
N ALA A 63 -10.89 -11.14 -11.64
CA ALA A 63 -12.22 -10.58 -11.41
C ALA A 63 -12.28 -9.69 -10.16
N ALA A 64 -11.66 -10.11 -9.05
CA ALA A 64 -11.61 -9.32 -7.82
C ALA A 64 -10.93 -7.96 -8.05
N LEU A 65 -9.86 -7.95 -8.86
CA LEU A 65 -9.15 -6.73 -9.24
C LEU A 65 -10.05 -5.75 -9.96
N HIS A 66 -10.76 -6.24 -10.97
CA HIS A 66 -11.72 -5.41 -11.69
C HIS A 66 -12.87 -4.94 -10.78
N ALA A 67 -13.30 -5.76 -9.83
CA ALA A 67 -14.36 -5.42 -8.90
C ALA A 67 -13.97 -4.28 -7.95
N TRP A 68 -12.79 -4.31 -7.31
CA TRP A 68 -12.39 -3.21 -6.41
C TRP A 68 -12.20 -1.88 -7.16
N ARG A 69 -11.68 -1.92 -8.40
CA ARG A 69 -11.56 -0.72 -9.24
C ARG A 69 -12.93 -0.13 -9.60
N ALA A 70 -13.89 -0.98 -9.97
CA ALA A 70 -15.26 -0.57 -10.24
C ALA A 70 -15.94 0.02 -8.99
N LEU A 71 -15.79 -0.61 -7.82
CA LEU A 71 -16.32 -0.11 -6.55
C LEU A 71 -15.69 1.23 -6.17
N GLY A 72 -14.39 1.42 -6.41
CA GLY A 72 -13.70 2.70 -6.25
C GLY A 72 -14.23 3.80 -7.18
N HIS A 73 -14.59 3.44 -8.41
CA HIS A 73 -15.24 4.38 -9.33
C HIS A 73 -16.62 4.82 -8.83
N LEU A 74 -17.40 3.89 -8.28
CA LEU A 74 -18.72 4.14 -7.69
C LEU A 74 -18.63 4.89 -6.35
N LYS A 75 -17.45 4.92 -5.71
CA LYS A 75 -17.17 5.62 -4.44
C LYS A 75 -18.14 5.25 -3.32
N THR A 76 -18.61 4.00 -3.31
CA THR A 76 -19.64 3.56 -2.37
C THR A 76 -19.04 3.14 -1.02
N PRO A 77 -19.51 3.71 0.12
CA PRO A 77 -19.09 3.24 1.44
C PRO A 77 -19.45 1.77 1.73
N LYS A 78 -20.44 1.20 1.03
CA LYS A 78 -20.83 -0.22 1.18
C LYS A 78 -19.67 -1.18 0.89
N ALA A 79 -18.71 -0.77 0.05
CA ALA A 79 -17.58 -1.60 -0.33
C ALA A 79 -16.46 -1.64 0.73
N ILE A 80 -16.44 -0.71 1.70
CA ILE A 80 -15.32 -0.56 2.65
C ILE A 80 -15.09 -1.84 3.45
N ALA A 81 -16.10 -2.33 4.16
CA ALA A 81 -15.96 -3.51 5.01
C ALA A 81 -15.66 -4.79 4.20
N PRO A 82 -16.32 -5.06 3.06
CA PRO A 82 -15.94 -6.18 2.19
C PRO A 82 -14.50 -6.09 1.67
N MET A 83 -14.02 -4.92 1.26
CA MET A 83 -12.63 -4.75 0.81
C MET A 83 -11.62 -4.96 1.94
N ILE A 84 -11.88 -4.45 3.15
CA ILE A 84 -11.02 -4.67 4.31
C ILE A 84 -10.98 -6.16 4.68
N SER A 85 -12.10 -6.87 4.56
CA SER A 85 -12.21 -8.29 4.93
C SER A 85 -11.29 -9.23 4.15
N ILE A 86 -10.74 -8.78 3.02
CA ILE A 86 -9.82 -9.54 2.17
C ILE A 86 -8.37 -9.02 2.22
N PHE A 87 -8.03 -8.08 3.11
CA PHE A 87 -6.67 -7.54 3.20
C PHE A 87 -5.62 -8.59 3.51
N ASP A 88 -5.88 -9.52 4.45
CA ASP A 88 -4.95 -10.59 4.79
C ASP A 88 -4.64 -11.50 3.59
N ARG A 89 -5.58 -11.64 2.65
CA ARG A 89 -5.36 -12.38 1.40
C ARG A 89 -4.56 -11.58 0.37
N LEU A 90 -4.72 -10.26 0.38
CA LEU A 90 -4.17 -9.35 -0.63
C LEU A 90 -2.87 -8.67 -0.19
N CYS A 91 -2.36 -8.97 1.00
CA CYS A 91 -1.23 -8.26 1.60
C CYS A 91 0.06 -8.36 0.77
N ASP A 92 0.22 -9.42 -0.03
CA ASP A 92 1.33 -9.63 -0.96
C ASP A 92 0.94 -9.43 -2.45
N ASP A 93 -0.30 -9.01 -2.73
CA ASP A 93 -0.76 -8.77 -4.09
C ASP A 93 -0.30 -7.39 -4.57
N GLU A 94 0.66 -7.38 -5.51
CA GLU A 94 1.25 -6.14 -6.05
C GLU A 94 0.20 -5.18 -6.64
N TRP A 95 -0.88 -5.70 -7.24
CA TRP A 95 -1.95 -4.86 -7.77
C TRP A 95 -2.80 -4.27 -6.67
N ALA A 96 -3.09 -5.04 -5.62
CA ALA A 96 -3.84 -4.54 -4.48
C ALA A 96 -3.07 -3.44 -3.74
N LEU A 97 -1.76 -3.63 -3.54
CA LEU A 97 -0.88 -2.65 -2.92
C LEU A 97 -0.82 -1.33 -3.70
N ASP A 98 -0.85 -1.40 -5.03
CA ASP A 98 -0.86 -0.21 -5.89
C ASP A 98 -2.26 0.41 -6.07
N ASP A 99 -3.33 -0.39 -6.14
CA ASP A 99 -4.68 0.08 -6.47
C ASP A 99 -5.50 0.50 -5.24
N LEU A 100 -5.56 -0.35 -4.21
CA LEU A 100 -6.51 -0.18 -3.10
C LEU A 100 -6.34 1.16 -2.37
N PRO A 101 -5.14 1.73 -2.18
CA PRO A 101 -5.01 3.05 -1.60
C PRO A 101 -5.82 4.12 -2.35
N PHE A 102 -5.81 4.08 -3.69
CA PHE A 102 -6.58 5.00 -4.52
C PHE A 102 -8.08 4.70 -4.49
N VAL A 103 -8.47 3.42 -4.39
CA VAL A 103 -9.88 3.00 -4.22
C VAL A 103 -10.45 3.58 -2.93
N PHE A 104 -9.77 3.40 -1.81
CA PHE A 104 -10.22 3.95 -0.52
C PHE A 104 -10.19 5.48 -0.52
N ALA A 105 -9.19 6.11 -1.14
CA ALA A 105 -9.14 7.57 -1.26
C ALA A 105 -10.28 8.15 -2.11
N ALA A 106 -10.69 7.44 -3.16
CA ALA A 106 -11.85 7.80 -3.96
C ALA A 106 -13.16 7.78 -3.15
N ILE A 107 -13.32 6.82 -2.23
CA ILE A 107 -14.45 6.79 -1.27
C ILE A 107 -14.29 7.91 -0.22
N GLY A 108 -13.09 8.08 0.33
CA GLY A 108 -12.70 9.19 1.20
C GLY A 108 -12.99 8.97 2.68
N GLU A 109 -13.49 10.01 3.35
CA GLU A 109 -13.63 10.08 4.82
C GLU A 109 -14.36 8.89 5.47
N PRO A 110 -15.43 8.30 4.88
CA PRO A 110 -16.08 7.13 5.46
C PRO A 110 -15.16 5.92 5.66
N ALA A 111 -14.04 5.83 4.92
CA ALA A 111 -13.07 4.74 5.06
C ALA A 111 -12.13 4.89 6.26
N ILE A 112 -11.97 6.10 6.83
CA ILE A 112 -10.94 6.36 7.85
C ILE A 112 -11.17 5.53 9.10
N ALA A 113 -12.39 5.55 9.66
CA ALA A 113 -12.67 4.84 10.91
C ALA A 113 -12.51 3.31 10.76
N PRO A 114 -13.05 2.65 9.71
CA PRO A 114 -12.81 1.22 9.49
C PRO A 114 -11.33 0.86 9.29
N LEU A 115 -10.56 1.66 8.54
CA LEU A 115 -9.13 1.43 8.34
C LEU A 115 -8.32 1.62 9.63
N SER A 116 -8.66 2.66 10.42
CA SER A 116 -8.06 2.88 11.74
C SER A 116 -8.35 1.73 12.70
N GLN A 117 -9.57 1.19 12.68
CA GLN A 117 -9.93 0.04 13.50
C GLN A 117 -9.11 -1.19 13.10
N PHE A 118 -8.93 -1.42 11.80
CA PHE A 118 -8.10 -2.52 11.29
C PHE A 118 -6.66 -2.44 11.80
N LEU A 119 -6.04 -1.25 11.81
CA LEU A 119 -4.68 -1.04 12.35
C LEU A 119 -4.55 -1.32 13.85
N GLN A 120 -5.66 -1.30 14.61
CA GLN A 120 -5.67 -1.52 16.06
C GLN A 120 -5.96 -2.98 16.43
N SER A 121 -6.38 -3.81 15.47
CA SER A 121 -6.69 -5.22 15.69
C SER A 121 -5.40 -6.07 15.67
N PRO A 122 -5.07 -6.84 16.73
CA PRO A 122 -3.82 -7.61 16.81
C PRO A 122 -3.85 -8.96 16.05
N GLU A 123 -4.85 -9.17 15.18
CA GLU A 123 -5.17 -10.49 14.61
C GLU A 123 -4.70 -10.66 13.16
N HIS A 124 -4.02 -9.67 12.58
CA HIS A 124 -3.73 -9.63 11.14
C HIS A 124 -2.25 -9.81 10.82
N GLU A 125 -1.95 -10.20 9.59
CA GLU A 125 -0.59 -10.27 9.06
C GLU A 125 0.03 -8.87 8.96
N GLU A 126 1.34 -8.74 9.16
CA GLU A 126 2.00 -7.41 9.22
C GLU A 126 1.80 -6.59 7.95
N PHE A 127 1.82 -7.25 6.79
CA PHE A 127 1.65 -6.60 5.48
C PHE A 127 0.20 -6.18 5.21
N ALA A 128 -0.78 -6.79 5.88
CA ALA A 128 -2.17 -6.36 5.79
C ALA A 128 -2.36 -4.96 6.41
N TYR A 129 -1.63 -4.66 7.50
CA TYR A 129 -1.61 -3.30 8.06
C TYR A 129 -1.02 -2.27 7.10
N ALA A 130 -0.06 -2.66 6.26
CA ALA A 130 0.53 -1.77 5.26
C ALA A 130 -0.50 -1.29 4.23
N LEU A 131 -1.45 -2.14 3.81
CA LEU A 131 -2.58 -1.74 2.96
C LEU A 131 -3.45 -0.68 3.65
N ALA A 132 -3.79 -0.89 4.92
CA ALA A 132 -4.62 0.04 5.67
C ALA A 132 -3.92 1.40 5.88
N ALA A 133 -2.64 1.38 6.27
CA ALA A 133 -1.84 2.59 6.43
C ALA A 133 -1.67 3.34 5.10
N SER A 134 -1.38 2.64 4.00
CA SER A 134 -1.23 3.26 2.67
C SER A 134 -2.55 3.88 2.18
N ALA A 135 -3.69 3.23 2.45
CA ALA A 135 -5.00 3.79 2.15
C ALA A 135 -5.31 5.07 2.95
N LEU A 136 -5.00 5.10 4.24
CA LEU A 136 -5.11 6.31 5.06
C LEU A 136 -4.20 7.43 4.52
N THR A 137 -2.95 7.12 4.22
CA THR A 137 -2.01 8.08 3.61
C THR A 137 -2.55 8.66 2.31
N GLN A 138 -3.05 7.81 1.41
CA GLN A 138 -3.60 8.26 0.14
C GLN A 138 -4.85 9.15 0.32
N ILE A 139 -5.70 8.89 1.32
CA ILE A 139 -6.81 9.78 1.70
C ILE A 139 -6.27 11.16 2.11
N ALA A 140 -5.26 11.23 2.98
CA ALA A 140 -4.66 12.50 3.42
C ALA A 140 -3.99 13.26 2.27
N LEU A 141 -3.32 12.56 1.35
CA LEU A 141 -2.68 13.16 0.19
C LEU A 141 -3.69 13.77 -0.79
N GLN A 142 -4.85 13.12 -0.98
CA GLN A 142 -5.91 13.66 -1.84
C GLN A 142 -6.75 14.75 -1.15
N LYS A 143 -6.91 14.67 0.17
CA LYS A 143 -7.69 15.61 0.98
C LYS A 143 -6.86 16.12 2.16
N THR A 144 -6.10 17.18 1.91
CA THR A 144 -5.17 17.77 2.89
C THR A 144 -5.83 18.22 4.19
N SER A 145 -7.14 18.53 4.18
CA SER A 145 -7.92 18.82 5.40
C SER A 145 -8.01 17.65 6.37
N LEU A 146 -7.82 16.41 5.89
CA LEU A 146 -7.86 15.18 6.70
C LEU A 146 -6.47 14.76 7.21
N ARG A 147 -5.39 15.40 6.73
CA ARG A 147 -4.00 15.05 7.12
C ARG A 147 -3.82 15.03 8.64
N ALA A 148 -4.26 16.06 9.34
CA ALA A 148 -4.09 16.16 10.80
C ALA A 148 -4.78 15.01 11.55
N HIS A 149 -5.99 14.62 11.10
CA HIS A 149 -6.72 13.49 11.69
C HIS A 149 -6.01 12.16 11.44
N ILE A 150 -5.46 11.95 10.25
CA ILE A 150 -4.72 10.73 9.91
C ILE A 150 -3.39 10.65 10.65
N LEU A 151 -2.72 11.79 10.87
CA LEU A 151 -1.52 11.82 11.71
C LEU A 151 -1.83 11.57 13.18
N ASP A 152 -2.99 11.98 13.67
CA ASP A 152 -3.43 11.59 15.02
C ASP A 152 -3.56 10.06 15.13
N ILE A 153 -4.20 9.41 14.15
CA ILE A 153 -4.30 7.94 14.08
C ILE A 153 -2.91 7.29 14.09
N PHE A 154 -1.99 7.74 13.23
CA PHE A 154 -0.63 7.20 13.18
C PHE A 154 0.18 7.49 14.44
N SER A 155 -0.01 8.66 15.06
CA SER A 155 0.62 9.03 16.33
C SER A 155 0.27 8.03 17.42
N HIS A 156 -1.00 7.63 17.53
CA HIS A 156 -1.42 6.62 18.50
C HIS A 156 -0.68 5.28 18.31
N TYR A 157 -0.42 4.88 17.06
CA TYR A 157 0.36 3.67 16.77
C TYR A 157 1.85 3.85 17.12
N VAL A 158 2.52 4.90 16.61
CA VAL A 158 3.98 5.07 16.80
C VAL A 158 4.38 5.39 18.24
N GLN A 159 3.44 5.77 19.10
CA GLN A 159 3.67 5.90 20.54
C GLN A 159 3.90 4.55 21.23
N SER A 160 3.35 3.47 20.69
CA SER A 160 3.49 2.11 21.22
C SER A 160 3.53 1.12 20.06
N PRO A 161 4.60 1.18 19.24
CA PRO A 161 4.71 0.35 18.05
C PRO A 161 4.81 -1.13 18.45
N GLN A 162 4.27 -2.02 17.64
CA GLN A 162 4.48 -3.45 17.83
C GLN A 162 5.97 -3.76 17.57
N GLU A 163 6.72 -4.12 18.61
CA GLU A 163 8.18 -4.27 18.52
C GLU A 163 8.63 -5.40 17.58
N THR A 164 7.75 -6.36 17.30
CA THR A 164 8.00 -7.47 16.37
C THR A 164 7.63 -7.17 14.92
N ALA A 165 6.89 -6.09 14.65
CA ALA A 165 6.38 -5.75 13.31
C ALA A 165 7.36 -4.82 12.55
N TYR A 166 8.61 -5.26 12.39
CA TYR A 166 9.71 -4.43 11.86
C TYR A 166 9.41 -3.84 10.49
N SER A 167 8.91 -4.67 9.57
CA SER A 167 8.59 -4.27 8.19
C SER A 167 7.46 -3.26 8.19
N PHE A 168 6.39 -3.52 8.95
CA PHE A 168 5.26 -2.61 9.03
C PHE A 168 5.64 -1.28 9.69
N ASN A 169 6.44 -1.27 10.76
CA ASN A 169 6.92 -0.04 11.39
C ASN A 169 7.72 0.81 10.40
N GLY A 170 8.60 0.19 9.59
CA GLY A 170 9.32 0.87 8.51
C GLY A 170 8.39 1.42 7.41
N LEU A 171 7.37 0.65 7.01
CA LEU A 171 6.37 1.07 6.03
C LEU A 171 5.50 2.22 6.55
N LEU A 172 5.13 2.22 7.83
CA LEU A 172 4.40 3.31 8.46
C LEU A 172 5.25 4.59 8.53
N ILE A 173 6.53 4.48 8.86
CA ILE A 173 7.45 5.64 8.83
C ILE A 173 7.59 6.16 7.39
N SER A 174 7.67 5.29 6.38
CA SER A 174 7.63 5.69 4.96
C SER A 174 6.37 6.49 4.62
N ASN A 175 5.21 6.07 5.12
CA ASN A 175 3.95 6.80 5.00
C ASN A 175 4.00 8.18 5.70
N LEU A 176 4.60 8.27 6.88
CA LEU A 176 4.79 9.53 7.60
C LEU A 176 5.71 10.51 6.86
N ILE A 177 6.74 10.00 6.17
CA ILE A 177 7.59 10.80 5.28
C ILE A 177 6.77 11.36 4.12
N ASP A 178 5.93 10.53 3.49
CA ASP A 178 5.06 10.93 2.40
C ASP A 178 4.04 12.01 2.82
N LEU A 179 3.63 12.00 4.08
CA LEU A 179 2.77 13.03 4.68
C LEU A 179 3.54 14.25 5.24
N GLU A 180 4.86 14.30 5.08
CA GLU A 180 5.72 15.36 5.63
C GLU A 180 5.49 15.56 7.14
N ALA A 181 5.37 14.46 7.90
CA ALA A 181 4.94 14.45 9.31
C ALA A 181 6.04 14.89 10.30
N VAL A 182 6.56 16.10 10.14
CA VAL A 182 7.61 16.68 11.00
C VAL A 182 7.19 16.75 12.47
N GLU A 183 5.89 16.88 12.74
CA GLU A 183 5.34 16.92 14.09
C GLU A 183 5.50 15.62 14.88
N LEU A 184 5.72 14.47 14.20
CA LEU A 184 5.87 13.17 14.84
C LEU A 184 7.32 12.70 14.96
N ILE A 185 8.31 13.58 14.67
CA ILE A 185 9.72 13.17 14.63
C ILE A 185 10.21 12.54 15.94
N GLU A 186 9.80 13.04 17.11
CA GLU A 186 10.23 12.46 18.39
C GLU A 186 9.72 11.03 18.59
N HIS A 187 8.49 10.74 18.13
CA HIS A 187 7.96 9.37 18.15
C HIS A 187 8.68 8.47 17.15
N ILE A 188 9.03 9.00 15.97
CA ILE A 188 9.82 8.27 14.97
C ILE A 188 11.20 7.93 15.54
N ARG A 189 11.91 8.89 16.14
CA ARG A 189 13.20 8.66 16.82
C ARG A 189 13.09 7.57 17.87
N SER A 190 12.08 7.64 18.75
CA SER A 190 11.84 6.62 19.76
C SER A 190 11.60 5.23 19.16
N THR A 191 10.97 5.14 17.99
CA THR A 191 10.76 3.87 17.28
C THR A 191 12.09 3.26 16.80
N TYR A 192 13.00 4.09 16.26
CA TYR A 192 14.36 3.64 15.90
C TYR A 192 15.20 3.25 17.13
N GLU A 193 15.10 4.01 18.23
CA GLU A 193 15.81 3.68 19.49
C GLU A 193 15.39 2.33 20.07
N ARG A 194 14.12 1.95 19.89
CA ARG A 194 13.58 0.63 20.25
C ARG A 194 14.06 -0.49 19.32
N LYS A 195 14.76 -0.16 18.23
CA LYS A 195 15.28 -1.10 17.22
C LYS A 195 14.19 -1.96 16.58
N CYS A 196 12.97 -1.44 16.46
CA CYS A 196 11.83 -2.15 15.88
C CYS A 196 11.47 -1.66 14.46
N VAL A 197 12.44 -1.12 13.71
CA VAL A 197 12.24 -0.62 12.34
C VAL A 197 13.13 -1.40 11.37
N ASP A 198 12.55 -1.88 10.28
CA ASP A 198 13.34 -2.37 9.15
C ASP A 198 13.93 -1.20 8.36
N GLU A 199 15.21 -0.92 8.60
CA GLU A 199 15.95 0.17 7.94
C GLU A 199 16.09 -0.03 6.42
N SER A 200 15.84 -1.24 5.88
CA SER A 200 15.86 -1.46 4.44
C SER A 200 14.70 -0.76 3.71
N VAL A 201 13.62 -0.44 4.42
CA VAL A 201 12.41 0.17 3.86
C VAL A 201 12.61 1.66 3.61
N CYS A 202 13.01 2.42 4.64
CA CYS A 202 13.11 3.88 4.58
C CYS A 202 14.47 4.45 4.99
N GLY A 203 15.47 3.60 5.23
CA GLY A 203 16.77 4.00 5.76
C GLY A 203 16.78 4.07 7.28
N ASP A 204 17.92 4.52 7.83
CA ASP A 204 18.06 4.82 9.26
C ASP A 204 17.44 6.17 9.63
N ILE A 205 17.52 6.54 10.91
CA ILE A 205 16.93 7.79 11.41
C ILE A 205 17.49 9.05 10.71
N GLU A 206 18.75 9.08 10.30
CA GLU A 206 19.31 10.24 9.59
C GLU A 206 18.72 10.35 8.19
N ASP A 207 18.52 9.23 7.49
CA ASP A 207 17.85 9.20 6.19
C ASP A 207 16.41 9.74 6.31
N VAL A 208 15.70 9.41 7.39
CA VAL A 208 14.35 9.91 7.67
C VAL A 208 14.34 11.40 7.99
N GLU A 209 15.24 11.88 8.84
CA GLU A 209 15.38 13.30 9.18
C GLU A 209 15.70 14.16 7.94
N ILE A 210 16.54 13.66 7.04
CA ILE A 210 16.86 14.32 5.77
C ILE A 210 15.62 14.37 4.86
N LYS A 211 14.90 13.25 4.73
CA LYS A 211 13.66 13.20 3.91
C LYS A 211 12.56 14.12 4.43
N LEU A 212 12.50 14.33 5.75
CA LEU A 212 11.60 15.28 6.41
C LEU A 212 12.13 16.73 6.44
N GLY A 213 13.35 16.99 5.95
CA GLY A 213 13.97 18.31 5.93
C GLY A 213 14.41 18.83 7.30
N LEU A 214 14.54 17.95 8.30
CA LEU A 214 14.99 18.26 9.65
C LEU A 214 16.51 18.18 9.80
N ARG A 215 17.19 17.57 8.82
CA ARG A 215 18.64 17.42 8.73
C ARG A 215 19.10 17.76 7.31
N ALA A 216 20.23 18.47 7.18
CA ALA A 216 20.77 18.87 5.88
C ALA A 216 21.66 17.79 5.26
N GLU A 217 22.52 17.18 6.07
CA GLU A 217 23.47 16.15 5.67
C GLU A 217 23.67 15.13 6.79
N ARG A 218 24.23 13.97 6.44
CA ARG A 218 24.50 12.89 7.40
C ARG A 218 25.71 13.22 8.26
N ASP A 219 25.63 12.88 9.54
CA ASP A 219 26.79 12.94 10.46
C ASP A 219 27.53 11.61 10.49
N THR A 220 26.80 10.51 10.27
CA THR A 220 27.35 9.16 10.33
C THR A 220 27.57 8.56 8.95
N GLU A 221 28.67 7.80 8.82
CA GLU A 221 28.90 6.97 7.65
C GLU A 221 27.83 5.88 7.56
N ARG A 222 27.35 5.63 6.34
CA ARG A 222 26.38 4.56 6.11
C ARG A 222 27.06 3.22 6.33
N ALA A 223 26.44 2.34 7.12
CA ALA A 223 26.93 0.98 7.27
C ALA A 223 27.01 0.32 5.88
N SER A 224 28.23 -0.06 5.47
CA SER A 224 28.42 -0.66 4.15
C SER A 224 27.81 -2.06 4.12
N LEU A 225 27.36 -2.52 2.95
CA LEU A 225 26.93 -3.91 2.75
C LEU A 225 28.00 -4.90 3.22
N ALA A 226 29.28 -4.56 3.03
CA ALA A 226 30.39 -5.36 3.52
C ALA A 226 30.45 -5.40 5.06
N GLN A 227 30.19 -4.29 5.75
CA GLN A 227 30.13 -4.21 7.21
C GLN A 227 28.95 -5.03 7.77
N MET A 228 27.79 -4.96 7.12
CA MET A 228 26.62 -5.77 7.51
C MET A 228 26.89 -7.26 7.34
N LEU A 229 27.45 -7.67 6.20
CA LEU A 229 27.83 -9.06 5.94
C LEU A 229 28.93 -9.57 6.88
N PHE A 230 29.87 -8.70 7.27
CA PHE A 230 30.91 -9.01 8.24
C PHE A 230 30.34 -9.27 9.64
N ASN A 231 29.39 -8.44 10.10
CA ASN A 231 28.72 -8.63 11.39
C ASN A 231 27.92 -9.95 11.44
N LEU A 232 27.34 -10.38 10.31
CA LEU A 232 26.66 -11.68 10.18
C LEU A 232 27.63 -12.87 10.25
N ALA A 233 28.88 -12.70 9.81
CA ALA A 233 29.88 -13.75 9.77
C ALA A 233 30.60 -13.97 11.12
N GLU A 234 30.68 -12.95 11.99
CA GLU A 234 31.40 -13.02 13.28
C GLU A 234 30.53 -13.43 14.49
N GLY A 235 29.50 -14.26 14.28
CA GLY A 235 28.92 -15.07 15.36
C GLY A 235 27.87 -14.39 16.26
N GLY A 236 26.97 -13.58 15.69
CA GLY A 236 25.69 -13.27 16.36
C GLY A 236 24.95 -14.56 16.74
N THR A 237 24.39 -14.65 17.94
CA THR A 237 23.73 -15.89 18.40
C THR A 237 22.33 -16.01 17.80
N ALA A 238 21.81 -17.24 17.66
CA ALA A 238 20.48 -17.51 17.09
C ALA A 238 19.31 -16.76 17.80
N ASN A 239 19.54 -16.23 19.01
CA ASN A 239 18.57 -15.41 19.73
C ASN A 239 18.70 -13.90 19.43
N ASP A 240 19.84 -13.46 18.89
CA ASP A 240 20.07 -12.12 18.32
C ASP A 240 19.58 -12.02 16.85
N ILE A 241 19.23 -13.17 16.26
CA ILE A 241 18.94 -13.33 14.82
C ILE A 241 17.43 -13.41 14.50
N ARG A 242 16.53 -13.59 15.48
CA ARG A 242 15.09 -13.41 15.23
C ARG A 242 14.72 -11.97 14.83
N SER A 243 15.62 -11.03 15.12
CA SER A 243 15.54 -9.60 14.83
C SER A 243 16.14 -9.17 13.49
N GLN A 244 16.76 -10.05 12.68
CA GLN A 244 17.40 -9.64 11.43
C GLN A 244 17.24 -10.70 10.31
N HIS A 245 16.12 -10.57 9.61
CA HIS A 245 15.76 -10.99 8.24
C HIS A 245 15.89 -12.45 7.75
N ASN A 246 14.72 -12.92 7.30
CA ASN A 246 14.43 -14.09 6.47
C ASN A 246 15.23 -14.08 5.16
N LEU A 247 15.84 -15.23 4.84
CA LEU A 247 16.35 -15.52 3.51
C LEU A 247 15.18 -15.90 2.59
N SER A 248 14.57 -14.92 1.94
CA SER A 248 13.87 -15.17 0.68
C SER A 248 14.91 -15.30 -0.42
N SER A 249 14.94 -16.43 -1.13
CA SER A 249 15.86 -16.69 -2.23
C SER A 249 15.92 -15.51 -3.20
N PRO A 250 17.11 -15.08 -3.67
CA PRO A 250 17.20 -14.02 -4.66
C PRO A 250 16.64 -14.54 -5.99
N GLY A 251 15.37 -14.26 -6.24
CA GLY A 251 14.86 -14.22 -7.60
C GLY A 251 15.71 -13.24 -8.38
N LEU A 252 16.10 -13.60 -9.60
CA LEU A 252 16.81 -12.68 -10.49
C LEU A 252 15.98 -11.39 -10.57
N PRO A 253 16.59 -10.19 -10.42
CA PRO A 253 15.85 -8.94 -10.48
C PRO A 253 15.15 -8.86 -11.83
N TYR A 254 13.82 -8.82 -11.81
CA TYR A 254 13.02 -8.62 -12.99
C TYR A 254 13.34 -7.23 -13.55
N GLN A 255 14.05 -7.21 -14.67
CA GLN A 255 14.43 -5.98 -15.35
C GLN A 255 13.23 -5.54 -16.18
N ARG A 256 12.56 -4.45 -15.76
CA ARG A 256 11.50 -3.83 -16.55
C ARG A 256 12.11 -3.28 -17.85
N ASP A 257 11.43 -3.52 -18.98
CA ASP A 257 11.84 -3.01 -20.29
C ASP A 257 11.85 -1.47 -20.38
N ALA A 258 11.21 -0.78 -19.42
CA ALA A 258 11.19 0.67 -19.31
C ALA A 258 11.53 1.14 -17.89
N ALA A 259 12.30 2.23 -17.81
CA ALA A 259 12.61 2.88 -16.55
C ALA A 259 11.32 3.40 -15.87
N LYS A 260 11.11 3.04 -14.60
CA LYS A 260 10.00 3.59 -13.80
C LYS A 260 10.23 5.11 -13.66
N ALA A 261 9.31 5.92 -14.21
CA ALA A 261 9.36 7.36 -14.05
C ALA A 261 9.32 7.70 -12.54
N GLY A 262 10.32 8.43 -12.06
CA GLY A 262 10.36 8.91 -10.68
C GLY A 262 9.22 9.91 -10.43
N ARG A 263 8.72 9.98 -9.19
CA ARG A 263 7.58 10.86 -8.81
C ARG A 263 7.74 12.31 -9.28
N ASN A 264 8.97 12.82 -9.34
CA ASN A 264 9.26 14.20 -9.75
C ASN A 264 9.62 14.36 -11.24
N ASP A 265 9.76 13.27 -11.99
CA ASP A 265 10.10 13.28 -13.42
C ASP A 265 8.93 13.78 -14.28
N PRO A 266 9.16 14.24 -15.51
CA PRO A 266 8.07 14.56 -16.45
C PRO A 266 7.14 13.36 -16.65
N CYS A 267 5.81 13.56 -16.59
CA CYS A 267 4.89 12.44 -16.80
C CYS A 267 5.02 11.90 -18.23
N PRO A 268 5.18 10.57 -18.41
CA PRO A 268 5.24 9.94 -19.73
C PRO A 268 3.98 10.11 -20.60
N CYS A 269 2.86 10.62 -20.07
CA CYS A 269 1.66 10.90 -20.85
C CYS A 269 1.78 12.14 -21.77
N GLY A 270 2.91 12.85 -21.74
CA GLY A 270 3.15 14.02 -22.58
C GLY A 270 2.46 15.31 -22.10
N SER A 271 1.93 15.33 -20.87
CA SER A 271 1.21 16.51 -20.32
C SER A 271 2.11 17.69 -19.95
N GLY A 272 3.43 17.51 -19.94
CA GLY A 272 4.40 18.50 -19.49
C GLY A 272 4.44 18.72 -17.96
N LYS A 273 3.63 17.98 -17.19
CA LYS A 273 3.60 18.05 -15.71
C LYS A 273 4.50 16.98 -15.08
N LYS A 274 4.92 17.18 -13.83
CA LYS A 274 5.62 16.12 -13.04
C LYS A 274 4.71 14.91 -12.84
N TYR A 275 5.26 13.70 -12.81
CA TYR A 275 4.54 12.43 -12.70
C TYR A 275 3.54 12.44 -11.52
N LYS A 276 3.98 12.88 -10.34
CA LYS A 276 3.15 13.07 -9.12
C LYS A 276 1.99 14.07 -9.24
N LYS A 277 2.00 14.94 -10.25
CA LYS A 277 0.96 15.96 -10.48
C LYS A 277 0.11 15.65 -11.71
N CYS A 278 0.19 14.43 -12.24
CA CYS A 278 -0.54 14.05 -13.43
C CYS A 278 -1.05 12.61 -13.36
N CYS A 279 -0.15 11.66 -13.59
CA CYS A 279 -0.50 10.26 -13.82
C CYS A 279 -0.36 9.43 -12.54
N ASN A 280 0.25 10.03 -11.53
CA ASN A 280 0.42 9.52 -10.18
C ASN A 280 -0.36 10.41 -9.19
N GLN A 281 -1.59 10.79 -9.59
CA GLN A 281 -2.58 11.47 -8.74
C GLN A 281 -3.67 10.48 -8.34
#